data_AF-A0A2Z6NWG4-F1
#
_entry.id   AF-A0A2Z6NWG4-F1
#
_cell.length_a   1.000
_cell.length_b   1.000
_cell.length_c   1.000
_cell.angle_alpha   90.00
_cell.angle_beta   90.00
_cell.angle_gamma   90.00
#
_symmetry.space_group_name_H-M   'P 1'
#
loop_
_entity.id
_entity.type
_entity.pdbx_description
1 polymer ?
#
loop_
_entity_poly.entity_id
_entity_poly.type
_entity_poly.pdbx_seq_one_letter_code
_entity_poly.pdbx_strand_id
1 'polypeptide(L)'
;MHHKCFFSLADMRDPKLVAKIAKQLRRFHHVEIPGSKEPQLWNDIWKFYEKASVLKFDDGEKQKTYETVSFKELHEEIHDLQGLGGSTGLR
;
A
#
# COMPACT_ATOMS: atom_id res chain seq x y z
N MET A 1 2.74 28.80 19.91
CA MET A 1 1.97 28.00 18.92
C MET A 1 2.76 26.74 18.61
N HIS A 2 2.35 25.59 19.15
CA HIS A 2 2.99 24.31 18.81
C HIS A 2 2.58 23.91 17.40
N HIS A 3 3.52 24.02 16.45
CA HIS A 3 3.36 23.49 15.10
C HIS A 3 3.43 21.95 15.21
N LYS A 4 2.26 21.29 15.32
CA LYS A 4 2.18 19.86 14.98
C LYS A 4 2.32 19.75 13.47
N CYS A 5 3.54 19.57 12.97
CA CYS A 5 3.79 19.34 11.54
C CYS A 5 3.29 17.96 11.04
N PHE A 6 2.91 17.05 11.93
CA PHE A 6 2.39 15.72 11.60
C PHE A 6 1.25 15.32 12.54
N PHE A 7 0.27 14.57 12.02
CA PHE A 7 -0.79 13.96 12.81
C PHE A 7 -0.27 12.70 13.51
N SER A 8 -0.57 12.57 14.80
CA SER A 8 -0.36 11.31 15.53
C SER A 8 -1.45 10.29 15.20
N LEU A 9 -1.24 9.02 15.60
CA LEU A 9 -2.28 7.99 15.51
C LEU A 9 -3.56 8.38 16.28
N ALA A 10 -3.42 9.10 17.41
CA ALA A 10 -4.57 9.58 18.17
C ALA A 10 -5.33 10.67 17.41
N ASP A 11 -4.61 11.58 16.74
CA ASP A 11 -5.21 12.61 15.90
C ASP A 11 -6.03 11.97 14.74
N MET A 12 -5.53 10.89 14.12
CA MET A 12 -6.24 10.15 13.07
C MET A 12 -7.49 9.40 13.54
N ARG A 13 -7.77 9.36 14.85
CA ARG A 13 -9.00 8.80 15.42
C ARG A 13 -10.03 9.88 15.79
N ASP A 14 -9.65 11.16 15.74
CA ASP A 14 -10.58 12.27 15.99
C ASP A 14 -11.55 12.45 14.81
N PRO A 15 -12.88 12.31 15.02
CA PRO A 15 -13.84 12.37 13.93
C PRO A 15 -13.86 13.72 13.19
N LYS A 16 -13.63 14.83 13.89
CA LYS A 16 -13.65 16.17 13.29
C LYS A 16 -12.44 16.37 12.38
N LEU A 17 -11.29 15.84 12.77
CA LEU A 17 -10.08 15.89 11.97
C LEU A 17 -10.15 14.95 10.77
N VAL A 18 -10.59 13.71 10.96
CA VAL A 18 -10.75 12.74 9.86
C VAL A 18 -11.75 13.24 8.82
N ALA A 19 -12.85 13.89 9.22
CA ALA A 19 -13.78 14.51 8.29
C ALA A 19 -13.10 15.58 7.40
N LYS A 20 -12.17 16.36 7.96
CA LYS A 20 -11.38 17.34 7.19
C LYS A 20 -10.42 16.66 6.23
N ILE A 21 -9.74 15.59 6.66
CA ILE A 21 -8.84 14.79 5.82
C ILE A 21 -9.63 14.18 4.65
N ALA A 22 -10.76 13.54 4.91
CA ALA A 22 -11.63 12.95 3.88
C ALA A 22 -12.09 13.98 2.85
N LYS A 23 -12.41 15.21 3.29
CA LYS A 23 -12.76 16.31 2.37
C LYS A 23 -11.60 16.69 1.45
N GLN A 24 -10.37 16.75 1.95
CA GLN A 24 -9.20 17.04 1.11
C GLN A 24 -8.84 15.85 0.20
N LEU A 25 -8.92 14.62 0.70
CA LEU A 25 -8.67 13.41 -0.08
C LEU A 25 -9.66 13.29 -1.24
N ARG A 26 -10.95 13.58 -1.00
CA ARG A 26 -11.95 13.66 -2.07
C ARG A 26 -11.52 14.65 -3.14
N ARG A 27 -11.14 15.88 -2.77
CA ARG A 27 -10.68 16.89 -3.75
C ARG A 27 -9.48 16.40 -4.56
N PHE A 28 -8.54 15.73 -3.90
CA PHE A 28 -7.37 15.16 -4.55
C PHE A 28 -7.73 14.05 -5.55
N HIS A 29 -8.64 13.13 -5.19
CA HIS A 29 -9.08 12.05 -6.09
C HIS A 29 -9.85 12.54 -7.33
N HIS A 30 -10.38 13.76 -7.33
CA HIS A 30 -11.07 14.35 -8.50
C HIS A 30 -10.12 15.16 -9.40
N VAL A 31 -8.83 15.23 -9.07
CA VAL A 31 -7.86 15.92 -9.93
C VAL A 31 -7.65 15.08 -11.19
N GLU A 32 -7.92 15.69 -12.35
CA GLU A 32 -7.61 15.06 -13.63
C GLU A 32 -6.10 15.08 -13.88
N ILE A 33 -5.48 13.91 -13.75
CA ILE A 33 -4.07 13.71 -14.08
C ILE A 33 -3.98 13.18 -15.52
N PRO A 34 -3.19 13.82 -16.40
CA PRO A 34 -2.94 13.32 -17.75
C PRO A 34 -2.06 12.07 -17.69
N GLY A 35 -2.33 11.12 -18.59
CA GLY A 35 -1.61 9.84 -18.66
C GLY A 35 -2.51 8.64 -18.39
N SER A 36 -1.89 7.48 -18.17
CA SER A 36 -2.62 6.25 -17.91
C SER A 36 -3.45 6.34 -16.63
N LYS A 37 -4.69 5.85 -16.70
CA LYS A 37 -5.57 5.68 -15.53
C LYS A 37 -5.42 4.30 -14.88
N GLU A 38 -4.58 3.43 -15.45
CA GLU A 38 -4.31 2.11 -14.91
C GLU A 38 -3.65 2.23 -13.52
N PRO A 39 -4.13 1.48 -12.51
CA PRO A 39 -3.55 1.49 -11.18
C PRO A 39 -2.06 1.10 -11.20
N GLN A 40 -1.18 2.02 -10.82
CA GLN A 40 0.25 1.75 -10.72
C GLN A 40 0.61 0.88 -9.50
N LEU A 41 -0.31 0.76 -8.54
CA LEU A 41 -0.10 0.03 -7.29
C LEU A 41 0.37 -1.41 -7.51
N TRP A 42 -0.25 -2.14 -8.45
CA TRP A 42 0.11 -3.54 -8.71
C TRP A 42 1.50 -3.68 -9.31
N ASN A 43 1.90 -2.77 -10.19
CA ASN A 43 3.26 -2.75 -10.75
C ASN A 43 4.30 -2.58 -9.64
N ASP A 44 4.05 -1.67 -8.69
CA ASP A 44 4.95 -1.44 -7.57
C ASP A 44 4.99 -2.63 -6.59
N ILE A 45 3.84 -3.23 -6.28
CA ILE A 45 3.77 -4.43 -5.43
C ILE A 45 4.59 -5.57 -6.05
N TRP A 46 4.39 -5.85 -7.34
CA TRP A 46 5.14 -6.91 -8.03
C TRP A 46 6.64 -6.63 -8.08
N LYS A 47 7.03 -5.38 -8.32
CA LYS A 47 8.42 -4.94 -8.26
C LYS A 47 9.04 -5.14 -6.86
N PHE A 48 8.29 -4.91 -5.78
CA PHE A 48 8.76 -5.20 -4.43
C PHE A 48 8.85 -6.69 -4.16
N TYR A 49 7.85 -7.46 -4.60
CA TYR A 49 7.84 -8.92 -4.49
C TYR A 49 9.07 -9.53 -5.15
N GLU A 50 9.38 -9.15 -6.39
CA GLU A 50 10.54 -9.64 -7.14
C GLU A 50 11.86 -9.38 -6.41
N LYS A 51 12.01 -8.18 -5.82
CA LYS A 51 13.21 -7.84 -5.05
C LYS A 51 13.29 -8.59 -3.73
N ALA A 52 12.15 -8.77 -3.06
CA ALA A 52 12.07 -9.45 -1.78
C ALA A 52 12.33 -10.95 -1.93
N SER A 53 11.79 -11.60 -2.96
CA SER A 53 11.88 -13.06 -3.12
C SER A 53 13.31 -13.58 -3.31
N VAL A 54 14.22 -12.73 -3.80
CA VAL A 54 15.64 -13.06 -3.99
C VAL A 54 16.55 -12.42 -2.94
N LEU A 55 16.00 -11.68 -1.97
CA LEU A 55 16.77 -10.97 -0.96
C LEU A 55 17.49 -11.98 -0.05
N LYS A 56 18.76 -11.68 0.23
CA LYS A 56 19.60 -12.40 1.17
C LYS A 56 20.19 -11.43 2.18
N PHE A 57 20.18 -11.81 3.45
CA PHE A 57 20.80 -11.09 4.54
C PHE A 57 22.12 -11.78 4.91
N ASP A 58 23.16 -10.98 5.14
CA ASP A 58 24.43 -11.48 5.69
C ASP A 58 24.29 -11.94 7.15
N ASP A 59 23.31 -11.37 7.85
CA ASP A 59 22.94 -11.73 9.21
C ASP A 59 22.19 -13.06 9.21
N GLY A 60 22.81 -14.09 9.76
CA GLY A 60 22.28 -15.45 9.75
C GLY A 60 20.98 -15.63 10.55
N GLU A 61 20.73 -14.82 11.58
CA GLU A 61 19.46 -14.88 12.31
C GLU A 61 18.35 -14.25 11.47
N LYS A 62 18.61 -13.08 10.89
CA LYS A 62 17.65 -12.44 9.97
C LYS A 62 17.36 -13.30 8.75
N GLN A 63 18.38 -13.95 8.19
CA GLN A 63 18.21 -14.83 7.04
C GLN A 63 17.33 -16.04 7.39
N LYS A 64 17.55 -16.67 8.55
CA LYS A 64 16.69 -17.77 9.03
C LYS A 64 15.24 -17.32 9.23
N THR A 65 15.01 -16.15 9.83
CA THR A 65 13.67 -15.59 9.95
C THR A 65 13.05 -15.27 8.59
N TYR A 66 13.84 -14.78 7.64
CA TYR A 66 13.34 -14.45 6.31
C TYR A 66 12.95 -15.69 5.50
N GLU A 67 13.68 -16.79 5.67
CA GLU A 67 13.41 -18.06 5.01
C GLU A 67 12.12 -18.74 5.48
N THR A 68 11.52 -18.32 6.60
CA THR A 68 10.19 -18.80 7.00
C THR A 68 9.08 -18.20 6.16
N VAL A 69 9.35 -17.16 5.37
CA VAL A 69 8.36 -16.53 4.49
C VAL A 69 8.11 -17.40 3.26
N SER A 70 6.86 -17.80 3.05
CA SER A 70 6.44 -18.50 1.84
C SER A 70 6.19 -17.50 0.70
N PHE A 71 7.20 -17.24 -0.12
CA PHE A 71 7.03 -16.37 -1.30
C PHE A 71 6.07 -16.95 -2.35
N LYS A 72 5.86 -18.26 -2.34
CA LYS A 72 4.83 -18.89 -3.17
C LYS A 72 3.43 -18.48 -2.73
N GLU A 73 3.14 -18.58 -1.43
CA GLU A 73 1.85 -18.18 -0.85
C GLU A 73 1.60 -16.68 -1.04
N LEU A 74 2.61 -15.84 -0.82
CA LEU A 74 2.50 -14.40 -1.09
C LEU A 74 2.18 -14.09 -2.56
N HIS A 75 2.73 -14.86 -3.51
CA HIS A 75 2.42 -14.66 -4.92
C HIS A 75 0.95 -14.95 -5.23
N GLU A 76 0.43 -16.06 -4.71
CA GLU A 76 -0.97 -16.47 -4.85
C GLU A 76 -1.90 -15.40 -4.24
N GLU A 77 -1.61 -14.93 -3.03
CA GLU A 77 -2.41 -13.90 -2.34
C GLU A 77 -2.40 -12.55 -3.08
N ILE A 78 -1.23 -12.11 -3.57
CA ILE A 78 -1.14 -10.86 -4.36
C ILE A 78 -2.00 -10.98 -5.62
N HIS A 79 -1.95 -12.12 -6.30
CA HIS A 79 -2.74 -12.36 -7.51
C HIS A 79 -4.25 -12.37 -7.20
N ASP A 80 -4.66 -13.01 -6.11
CA ASP A 80 -6.07 -13.06 -5.68
C ASP A 80 -6.59 -11.67 -5.32
N LEU A 81 -5.83 -10.89 -4.54
CA LEU A 81 -6.17 -9.50 -4.20
C LEU A 81 -6.26 -8.60 -5.45
N GLN A 82 -5.36 -8.80 -6.42
CA GLN A 82 -5.42 -8.08 -7.69
C GLN A 82 -6.68 -8.44 -8.49
N GLY A 83 -7.09 -9.70 -8.48
CA GLY A 83 -8.33 -10.17 -9.10
C GLY A 83 -9.60 -9.58 -8.45
N LEU A 84 -9.60 -9.41 -7.13
CA LEU A 84 -10.69 -8.75 -6.40
C LEU A 84 -10.79 -7.25 -6.75
N GLY A 85 -9.65 -6.58 -6.93
CA GLY A 85 -9.61 -5.16 -7.33
C GLY A 85 -10.17 -4.89 -8.73
N GLY A 86 -10.11 -5.87 -9.64
CA GLY A 86 -10.60 -5.73 -11.02
C GLY A 86 -12.10 -5.93 -11.20
N SER A 87 -12.81 -6.50 -10.22
CA SER A 87 -14.22 -6.93 -10.36
C SER A 87 -15.25 -5.96 -9.75
N THR A 88 -14.82 -4.83 -9.18
CA THR A 88 -15.74 -3.78 -8.65
C THR A 88 -15.94 -2.58 -9.58
N GLY A 89 -15.59 -2.74 -10.86
CA GLY A 89 -15.80 -1.75 -11.93
C GLY A 89 -17.04 -1.98 -12.81
N LEU A 90 -18.09 -2.66 -12.32
CA LEU A 90 -19.37 -2.76 -13.01
C LEU A 90 -20.52 -2.22 -12.14
N ARG A 91 -20.87 -0.96 -12.46
CA ARG A 91 -22.15 -0.26 -12.26
C ARG A 91 -22.60 0.09 -10.84
#